data_AF-A0A8T7HN86-F1
#
_entry.id   AF-A0A8T7HN86-F1
#
_cell.length_a   1.000
_cell.length_b   1.000
_cell.length_c   1.000
_cell.angle_alpha   90.00
_cell.angle_beta   90.00
_cell.angle_gamma   90.00
#
_symmetry.space_group_name_H-M   'P 1'
#
loop_
_entity.id
_entity.type
_entity.pdbx_description
1 polymer ?
#
loop_
_entity_poly.entity_id
_entity_poly.type
_entity_poly.pdbx_seq_one_letter_code
_entity_poly.pdbx_strand_id
1 'polypeptide(L)' 'LVFFVDFYLKNKDRGIQTAMVIAGIFGNLIDRIMLGHVTDFIHFRYFAIFNVADSAICVGVLWLILLDYKDKKP' A
#
# COMPACT_ATOMS: atom_id res chain seq x y z
N LEU A 1 -0.96 -5.34 -8.67
CA LEU A 1 -0.85 -6.51 -7.77
C LEU A 1 0.29 -7.44 -8.18
N VAL A 2 0.23 -8.09 -9.35
CA VAL A 2 1.28 -9.03 -9.83
C VAL A 2 2.69 -8.44 -9.73
N PHE A 3 2.90 -7.23 -10.25
CA PHE A 3 4.18 -6.51 -10.11
C PHE A 3 4.69 -6.43 -8.68
N PHE A 4 3.84 -6.10 -7.70
CA PHE A 4 4.26 -5.99 -6.29
C PHE A 4 4.54 -7.35 -5.66
N VAL A 5 3.81 -8.40 -6.06
CA VAL A 5 4.11 -9.78 -5.62
C VAL A 5 5.47 -10.21 -6.16
N ASP A 6 5.73 -10.01 -7.46
CA ASP A 6 7.02 -10.32 -8.06
C ASP A 6 8.15 -9.51 -7.42
N PHE A 7 7.89 -8.23 -7.13
CA PHE A 7 8.84 -7.35 -6.45
C PHE A 7 9.15 -7.84 -5.04
N TYR A 8 8.14 -8.25 -4.26
CA TYR A 8 8.30 -8.82 -2.92
C TYR A 8 9.16 -10.09 -2.95
N LEU A 9 8.88 -10.98 -3.91
CA LEU A 9 9.61 -12.24 -4.05
C LEU A 9 11.07 -12.01 -4.44
N LYS A 10 11.36 -10.98 -5.24
CA LYS A 10 12.72 -10.63 -5.67
C LYS A 10 13.51 -9.84 -4.63
N ASN A 11 12.86 -9.00 -3.82
CA ASN A 11 13.52 -8.05 -2.90
C ASN A 11 13.04 -8.29 -1.46
N LYS A 12 13.51 -9.38 -0.86
CA LYS A 12 13.08 -9.82 0.47
C LYS A 12 13.44 -8.83 1.59
N ASP A 13 14.50 -8.05 1.38
CA ASP A 13 14.93 -6.93 2.22
C ASP A 13 13.93 -5.77 2.26
N ARG A 14 13.16 -5.57 1.17
CA ARG A 14 12.08 -4.58 1.06
C ARG A 14 10.69 -5.17 1.39
N GLY A 15 10.69 -6.30 2.10
CA GLY A 15 9.50 -7.12 2.31
C GLY A 15 8.39 -6.40 3.07
N ILE A 16 8.71 -5.68 4.14
CA ILE A 16 7.69 -5.02 4.99
C ILE A 16 6.92 -3.96 4.18
N GLN A 17 7.64 -3.11 3.45
CA GLN A 17 7.06 -2.02 2.69
C GLN A 17 6.17 -2.56 1.56
N THR A 18 6.64 -3.58 0.85
CA THR A 18 5.86 -4.22 -0.20
C THR A 18 4.67 -5.00 0.36
N ALA A 19 4.81 -5.64 1.53
CA ALA A 19 3.69 -6.30 2.21
C ALA A 19 2.59 -5.32 2.59
N MET A 20 2.92 -4.10 3.04
CA MET A 20 1.93 -3.05 3.31
C MET A 20 1.12 -2.69 2.05
N VAL A 21 1.80 -2.52 0.91
CA VAL A 21 1.13 -2.22 -0.37
C VAL A 21 0.23 -3.37 -0.82
N ILE A 22 0.75 -4.61 -0.77
CA ILE A 22 -0.02 -5.80 -1.17
C ILE A 22 -1.24 -5.98 -0.26
N ALA A 23 -1.06 -5.87 1.06
CA ALA A 23 -2.14 -6.03 2.03
C ALA A 23 -3.24 -4.96 1.85
N GLY A 24 -2.88 -3.70 1.61
CA GLY A 24 -3.87 -2.65 1.32
C GLY A 24 -4.62 -2.89 0.00
N ILE A 25 -3.92 -3.30 -1.06
CA ILE A 25 -4.57 -3.66 -2.35
C ILE A 25 -5.57 -4.79 -2.14
N PHE A 26 -5.19 -5.85 -1.40
CA PHE A 26 -6.08 -6.97 -1.12
C PHE A 26 -7.24 -6.58 -0.20
N GLY A 27 -7.03 -5.71 0.81
CA GLY A 27 -8.11 -5.21 1.67
C GLY A 27 -9.21 -4.54 0.86
N ASN A 28 -8.85 -3.57 0.01
CA ASN A 28 -9.81 -2.91 -0.87
C ASN A 28 -10.42 -3.85 -1.92
N LEU A 29 -9.69 -4.87 -2.36
CA LEU A 29 -10.22 -5.88 -3.30
C LEU A 29 -11.27 -6.78 -2.62
N ILE A 30 -11.00 -7.22 -1.38
CA ILE A 30 -11.93 -8.03 -0.59
C ILE A 30 -13.23 -7.27 -0.37
N ASP A 31 -13.15 -6.00 0.03
CA ASP A 31 -14.32 -5.12 0.16
C ASP A 31 -15.15 -5.10 -1.13
N ARG A 32 -14.51 -4.90 -2.29
CA ARG A 32 -15.22 -4.87 -3.57
C ARG A 32 -15.89 -6.20 -3.91
N ILE A 33 -15.25 -7.33 -3.60
CA ILE A 33 -15.80 -8.66 -3.85
C ILE A 33 -16.98 -8.94 -2.92
N MET A 34 -16.88 -8.58 -1.65
CA MET A 34 -17.87 -8.93 -0.62
C MET A 34 -19.04 -7.95 -0.55
N LEU A 35 -18.76 -6.65 -0.75
CA LEU A 35 -19.71 -5.55 -0.52
C LEU A 35 -20.08 -4.81 -1.82
N GLY A 36 -19.37 -5.06 -2.93
CA GLY A 36 -19.55 -4.35 -4.21
C GLY A 36 -18.94 -2.95 -4.25
N HIS A 37 -18.36 -2.46 -3.16
CA HIS A 37 -17.71 -1.15 -3.04
C HIS A 37 -16.63 -1.18 -1.94
N VAL A 38 -15.82 -0.13 -1.84
CA VAL A 38 -14.83 0.05 -0.77
C VAL A 38 -15.45 0.88 0.34
N THR A 39 -15.22 0.49 1.59
CA THR A 39 -15.74 1.24 2.75
C THR A 39 -14.72 2.28 3.21
N ASP A 40 -15.00 3.55 2.96
CA ASP A 40 -14.20 4.68 3.44
C ASP A 40 -14.78 5.23 4.74
N PHE A 41 -13.96 5.36 5.79
CA PHE A 41 -14.45 5.69 7.14
C PHE A 41 -13.57 6.70 7.89
N ILE A 42 -12.36 7.01 7.41
CA ILE A 42 -11.49 8.02 8.01
C ILE A 42 -11.76 9.35 7.32
N HIS A 43 -12.27 10.33 8.07
CA HIS A 43 -12.68 11.62 7.54
C HIS A 43 -11.96 12.78 8.24
N PHE A 44 -11.25 13.59 7.47
CA PHE A 44 -10.70 14.88 7.90
C PHE A 44 -11.35 16.01 7.08
N ARG A 45 -11.65 17.14 7.74
CA ARG A 45 -12.49 18.24 7.21
C ARG A 45 -12.07 18.81 5.85
N TYR A 46 -10.80 18.71 5.46
CA TYR A 46 -10.26 19.26 4.21
C TYR A 46 -9.45 18.24 3.41
N PHE A 47 -9.70 16.96 3.63
CA PHE A 47 -8.97 15.88 2.98
C PHE A 47 -9.95 14.86 2.42
N ALA A 48 -9.51 14.07 1.44
CA ALA A 48 -10.30 12.96 0.94
C ALA A 48 -10.66 12.00 2.09
N ILE A 49 -11.84 11.39 2.03
CA ILE A 49 -12.18 10.29 2.93
C ILE A 49 -11.41 9.07 2.43
N PHE A 50 -10.82 8.30 3.35
CA PHE A 50 -10.01 7.13 3.01
C PHE A 50 -10.18 6.04 4.07
N ASN A 51 -9.51 4.91 3.87
CA ASN A 51 -9.50 3.82 4.81
C ASN A 51 -8.08 3.35 5.21
N VAL A 52 -8.02 2.32 6.05
CA VAL A 52 -6.74 1.75 6.51
C VAL A 52 -5.95 1.11 5.35
N ALA A 53 -6.62 0.53 4.36
CA ALA A 53 -5.97 -0.04 3.19
C ALA A 53 -5.27 1.05 2.34
N ASP A 54 -5.91 2.19 2.12
CA ASP A 54 -5.31 3.33 1.42
C ASP A 54 -4.10 3.88 2.18
N SER A 55 -4.20 3.94 3.51
CA SER A 55 -3.09 4.36 4.38
C SER A 55 -1.90 3.42 4.26
N ALA A 56 -2.14 2.10 4.27
CA ALA A 56 -1.10 1.08 4.13
C ALA A 56 -0.41 1.17 2.76
N ILE A 57 -1.17 1.37 1.68
CA ILE A 57 -0.62 1.59 0.34
C ILE A 57 0.24 2.85 0.32
N CYS A 58 -0.27 3.98 0.82
CA CYS A 58 0.43 5.26 0.79
C CYS A 58 1.75 5.21 1.57
N VAL A 59 1.71 4.72 2.81
CA VAL A 59 2.92 4.60 3.65
C VAL A 59 3.90 3.57 3.08
N GLY A 60 3.42 2.44 2.58
CA GLY A 60 4.28 1.41 1.97
C GLY A 60 5.01 1.92 0.73
N VAL A 61 4.31 2.63 -0.16
CA VAL A 61 4.91 3.26 -1.35
C VAL A 61 5.90 4.36 -0.96
N LEU A 62 5.52 5.25 -0.03
CA LEU A 62 6.42 6.31 0.44
C LEU A 62 7.72 5.72 1.03
N TRP A 63 7.61 4.63 1.80
CA TRP A 63 8.77 3.97 2.38
C TRP A 63 9.66 3.34 1.29
N LEU A 64 9.09 2.67 0.28
CA LEU A 64 9.86 2.16 -0.87
C LEU A 64 10.64 3.27 -1.58
N ILE A 65 10.02 4.43 -1.80
CA ILE A 65 10.67 5.60 -2.42
C ILE A 65 11.82 6.10 -1.55
N LEU A 66 11.63 6.21 -0.24
CA LEU A 66 12.67 6.67 0.68
C LEU A 66 13.87 5.70 0.76
N LEU A 67 13.63 4.40 0.67
CA LEU A 67 14.70 3.41 0.58
C LEU A 67 15.47 3.55 -0.74
N ASP A 68 14.76 3.63 -1.87
CA ASP A 68 15.39 3.82 -3.18
C ASP A 68 16.23 5.11 -3.24
N TYR A 69 15.74 6.19 -2.64
CA TYR A 69 16.47 7.44 -2.53
C TYR A 69 17.73 7.33 -1.64
N LYS A 70 17.67 6.55 -0.56
CA LYS A 70 18.84 6.30 0.31
C LYS A 70 19.88 5.44 -0.40
N ASP A 71 19.47 4.41 -1.13
CA ASP A 71 20.39 3.52 -1.86
C ASP A 71 21.11 4.24 -3.00
N LYS A 72 20.52 5.31 -3.54
CA LYS A 72 21.10 6.15 -4.60
C LYS A 72 22.02 7.27 -4.09
N LYS A 73 22.04 7.54 -2.78
CA LYS A 73 23.02 8.50 -2.24
C LYS A 73 24.41 7.87 -2.25
N PRO A 74 25.43 8.55 -2.81
CA PRO A 74 26.81 8.07 -2.81
C PRO A 74 27.40 7.99 -1.40
#